data_AF-A0A1S8CGP9-F1
#
_entry.id   AF-A0A1S8CGP9-F1
#
_cell.length_a   1.000
_cell.length_b   1.000
_cell.length_c   1.000
_cell.angle_alpha   90.00
_cell.angle_beta   90.00
_cell.angle_gamma   90.00
#
_symmetry.space_group_name_H-M   'P 1'
#
loop_
_entity.id
_entity.type
_entity.pdbx_description
1 polymer ?
#
loop_
_entity_poly.entity_id
_entity_poly.type
_entity_poly.pdbx_seq_one_letter_code
_entity_poly.pdbx_strand_id
1 'polypeptide(L)'
;MDHYIEIRILPDPDFGSSTLMEVLFAKLHRALGQAGEGRIGVSFPAAGKTLGDRLRLHGSLTALSALDAQPWRKGLRDNTEHSGILPVPEKVKYRTVRRVQPKSNAERLRRRSVNKGWLTEEEARLRIPDSVEKRTSLPFIRLKSLSSDQTFLLFIEQGPIGDSATEGAFSAYGLSAVATIPWF
;
A
#
# COMPACT_ATOMS: atom_id res chain seq x y z
N MET A 1 3.58 -14.16 10.98
CA MET A 1 3.94 -12.74 11.18
C MET A 1 3.66 -12.43 12.64
N ASP A 2 4.73 -12.29 13.43
CA ASP A 2 4.70 -12.26 14.90
C ASP A 2 5.33 -10.99 15.47
N HIS A 3 5.93 -10.15 14.62
CA HIS A 3 6.52 -8.87 14.99
C HIS A 3 5.99 -7.74 14.10
N TYR A 4 6.12 -6.52 14.59
CA TYR A 4 5.80 -5.32 13.85
C TYR A 4 6.82 -4.20 14.08
N ILE A 5 6.83 -3.25 13.16
CA ILE A 5 7.46 -1.94 13.33
C ILE A 5 6.35 -0.91 13.12
N GLU A 6 6.22 0.04 14.04
CA GLU A 6 5.39 1.22 13.85
C GLU A 6 6.26 2.43 13.51
N ILE A 7 5.88 3.10 12.43
CA ILE A 7 6.46 4.36 12.00
C ILE A 7 5.37 5.40 12.05
N ARG A 8 5.58 6.43 12.88
CA ARG A 8 4.67 7.55 13.01
C ARG A 8 5.26 8.79 12.37
N ILE A 9 4.48 9.48 11.57
CA ILE A 9 4.85 10.75 10.97
C ILE A 9 4.67 11.84 12.02
N LEU A 10 5.71 12.64 12.21
CA LEU A 10 5.67 13.81 13.07
C LEU A 10 5.08 15.00 12.32
N PRO A 11 4.31 15.88 13.00
CA PRO A 11 3.89 17.15 12.42
C PRO A 11 5.10 17.97 11.99
N ASP A 12 5.04 18.52 10.79
CA ASP A 12 6.07 19.36 10.21
C ASP A 12 5.43 20.65 9.68
N PRO A 13 6.01 21.83 9.96
CA PRO A 13 5.44 23.11 9.54
C PRO A 13 5.51 23.33 8.01
N ASP A 14 6.48 22.71 7.34
CA ASP A 14 6.74 22.88 5.91
C ASP A 14 6.04 21.78 5.07
N PHE A 15 5.77 20.62 5.66
CA PHE A 15 5.20 19.46 4.95
C PHE A 15 3.94 18.90 5.61
N GLY A 16 2.88 18.75 4.80
CA GLY A 16 1.68 18.04 5.22
C GLY A 16 1.93 16.54 5.45
N SER A 17 1.27 15.95 6.46
CA SER A 17 1.46 14.53 6.82
C SER A 17 1.20 13.56 5.68
N SER A 18 0.29 13.86 4.76
CA SER A 18 0.05 13.04 3.56
C SER A 18 1.26 13.03 2.62
N THR A 19 1.92 14.16 2.42
CA THR A 19 3.14 14.26 1.61
C THR A 19 4.28 13.45 2.23
N LEU A 20 4.46 13.55 3.55
CA LEU A 20 5.45 12.74 4.26
C LEU A 20 5.14 11.23 4.17
N MET A 21 3.86 10.85 4.22
CA MET A 21 3.43 9.46 4.03
C MET A 21 3.75 8.98 2.60
N GLU A 22 3.52 9.81 1.58
CA GLU A 22 3.87 9.51 0.20
C GLU A 22 5.38 9.28 0.02
N VAL A 23 6.21 10.15 0.60
CA VAL A 23 7.69 10.01 0.55
C VAL A 23 8.16 8.78 1.32
N LEU A 24 7.63 8.55 2.52
CA LEU A 24 7.94 7.38 3.34
C LEU A 24 7.58 6.08 2.61
N PHE A 25 6.38 6.02 2.06
CA PHE A 25 5.89 4.82 1.37
C PHE A 25 6.63 4.57 0.06
N ALA A 26 7.01 5.62 -0.68
CA ALA A 26 7.85 5.48 -1.87
C ALA A 26 9.23 4.90 -1.55
N LYS A 27 9.84 5.29 -0.42
CA LYS A 27 11.09 4.70 0.06
C LYS A 27 10.90 3.25 0.51
N LEU A 28 9.83 2.97 1.27
CA LEU A 28 9.50 1.61 1.70
C LEU A 28 9.33 0.67 0.50
N HIS A 29 8.57 1.09 -0.51
CA HIS A 29 8.34 0.30 -1.72
C HIS A 29 9.66 -0.14 -2.39
N ARG A 30 10.65 0.75 -2.46
CA ARG A 30 11.97 0.44 -3.02
C ARG A 30 12.70 -0.60 -2.17
N ALA A 31 12.68 -0.44 -0.86
CA ALA A 31 13.32 -1.38 0.07
C ALA A 31 12.64 -2.77 0.02
N LEU A 32 11.30 -2.81 -0.04
CA LEU A 32 10.55 -4.05 -0.20
C LEU A 32 10.79 -4.72 -1.56
N GLY A 33 10.97 -3.95 -2.63
CA GLY A 33 11.33 -4.49 -3.94
C GLY A 33 12.70 -5.17 -3.96
N GLN A 34 13.61 -4.77 -3.07
CA GLN A 34 14.97 -5.33 -2.96
C GLN A 34 15.06 -6.49 -1.96
N ALA A 35 14.35 -6.42 -0.83
CA ALA A 35 14.53 -7.34 0.31
C ALA A 35 13.23 -7.85 0.94
N GLY A 36 12.06 -7.43 0.44
CA GLY A 36 10.78 -7.76 1.05
C GLY A 36 10.33 -9.20 0.81
N GLU A 37 10.71 -9.80 -0.33
CA GLU A 37 10.42 -11.20 -0.75
C GLU A 37 8.96 -11.65 -0.50
N GLY A 38 8.01 -10.72 -0.50
CA GLY A 38 6.61 -10.98 -0.17
C GLY A 38 6.34 -11.43 1.27
N ARG A 39 7.30 -11.29 2.19
CA ARG A 39 7.23 -11.68 3.60
C ARG A 39 6.82 -10.55 4.55
N ILE A 40 6.78 -9.31 4.05
CA ILE A 40 6.46 -8.11 4.84
C ILE A 40 5.15 -7.49 4.35
N GLY A 41 4.19 -7.36 5.26
CA GLY A 41 2.91 -6.71 5.03
C GLY A 41 2.87 -5.32 5.65
N VAL A 42 1.94 -4.47 5.19
CA VAL A 42 1.73 -3.13 5.73
C VAL A 42 0.27 -2.90 6.14
N SER A 43 0.08 -2.02 7.11
CA SER A 43 -1.24 -1.52 7.51
C SER A 43 -1.17 -0.07 7.97
N PHE A 44 -2.34 0.55 8.05
CA PHE A 44 -2.52 1.95 8.42
C PHE A 44 -3.49 2.04 9.60
N PRO A 45 -2.99 1.93 10.85
CA PRO A 45 -3.83 1.93 12.05
C PRO A 45 -4.69 3.18 12.21
N ALA A 46 -4.17 4.34 11.78
CA ALA A 46 -4.83 5.64 11.87
C ALA A 46 -5.63 6.00 10.60
N ALA A 47 -5.90 5.05 9.71
CA ALA A 47 -6.59 5.34 8.46
C ALA A 47 -8.06 5.73 8.67
N GLY A 48 -8.47 6.80 7.98
CA GLY A 48 -9.84 7.26 7.85
C GLY A 48 -10.10 7.72 6.42
N LYS A 49 -10.38 9.01 6.21
CA LYS A 49 -10.45 9.61 4.86
C LYS A 49 -9.09 9.61 4.15
N THR A 50 -8.01 9.72 4.92
CA THR A 50 -6.62 9.56 4.49
C THR A 50 -6.02 8.33 5.18
N LEU A 51 -4.76 8.00 4.90
CA LEU A 51 -4.07 6.87 5.56
C LEU A 51 -3.62 7.18 6.99
N GLY A 52 -3.83 8.41 7.47
CA GLY A 52 -3.37 8.85 8.79
C GLY A 52 -1.85 9.07 8.84
N ASP A 53 -1.35 9.20 10.06
CA ASP A 53 0.06 9.46 10.39
C ASP A 53 0.83 8.19 10.77
N ARG A 54 0.18 7.01 10.82
CA ARG A 54 0.79 5.74 11.26
C ARG A 54 0.87 4.72 10.15
N LEU A 55 2.08 4.27 9.88
CA LEU A 55 2.39 3.14 9.02
C LEU A 55 2.95 2.00 9.88
N ARG A 56 2.30 0.84 9.84
CA ARG A 56 2.77 -0.35 10.56
C ARG A 56 3.23 -1.41 9.57
N LEU A 57 4.46 -1.89 9.74
CA LEU A 57 5.03 -3.02 9.02
C LEU A 57 4.85 -4.28 9.84
N HIS A 58 4.51 -5.38 9.19
CA HIS A 58 4.28 -6.68 9.80
C HIS A 58 5.19 -7.71 9.16
N GLY A 59 5.76 -8.62 9.94
CA GLY A 59 6.63 -9.66 9.41
C GLY A 59 7.10 -10.63 10.49
N SER A 60 8.03 -11.51 10.14
CA SER A 60 8.86 -12.18 11.15
C SER A 60 9.92 -11.23 11.68
N LEU A 61 10.44 -11.49 12.88
CA LEU A 61 11.61 -10.78 13.42
C LEU A 61 12.76 -10.75 12.39
N THR A 62 13.05 -11.88 11.76
CA THR A 62 14.13 -11.99 10.77
C THR A 62 13.91 -11.11 9.55
N ALA A 63 12.69 -11.07 9.00
CA ALA A 63 12.37 -10.27 7.83
C ALA A 63 12.40 -8.76 8.15
N LEU A 64 11.86 -8.38 9.31
CA LEU A 64 11.86 -6.98 9.75
C LEU A 64 13.28 -6.49 10.08
N SER A 65 14.11 -7.31 10.73
CA SER A 65 15.51 -6.98 11.00
C SER A 65 16.31 -6.78 9.72
N ALA A 66 16.11 -7.62 8.71
CA ALA A 66 16.77 -7.48 7.40
C ALA A 66 16.35 -6.18 6.68
N LEU A 67 15.09 -5.76 6.82
CA LEU A 67 14.62 -4.49 6.28
C LEU A 67 15.17 -3.29 7.08
N ASP A 68 15.12 -3.33 8.41
CA ASP A 68 15.53 -2.21 9.28
C ASP A 68 17.06 -1.99 9.30
N ALA A 69 17.84 -3.03 8.99
CA ALA A 69 19.29 -2.91 8.76
C ALA A 69 19.64 -2.04 7.53
N GLN A 70 18.70 -1.88 6.59
CA GLN A 70 18.92 -1.04 5.41
C GLN A 70 18.66 0.44 5.75
N PRO A 71 19.46 1.39 5.20
CA PRO A 71 19.28 2.82 5.43
C PRO A 71 18.11 3.43 4.62
N TRP A 72 17.00 2.71 4.45
CA TRP A 72 15.90 3.10 3.56
C TRP A 72 15.12 4.32 4.06
N ARG A 73 15.12 4.59 5.37
CA ARG A 73 14.52 5.78 6.01
C ARG A 73 15.44 7.01 6.05
N LYS A 74 16.61 6.96 5.40
CA LYS A 74 17.56 8.09 5.38
C LYS A 74 16.86 9.37 4.87
N GLY A 75 17.02 10.46 5.61
CA GLY A 75 16.41 11.77 5.31
C GLY A 75 14.95 11.93 5.74
N LEU A 76 14.36 10.96 6.46
CA LEU A 76 13.03 11.10 7.07
C LEU A 76 13.06 10.89 8.60
N ARG A 77 14.24 10.69 9.18
CA ARG A 77 14.38 10.37 10.61
C ARG A 77 13.89 11.51 11.51
N ASP A 78 14.09 12.75 11.09
CA ASP A 78 13.67 13.92 11.87
C ASP A 78 12.15 14.16 11.79
N ASN A 79 11.49 13.58 10.78
CA ASN A 79 10.05 13.67 10.56
C ASN A 79 9.28 12.39 10.91
N THR A 80 9.96 11.38 11.48
CA THR A 80 9.32 10.10 11.82
C THR A 80 9.81 9.53 13.14
N GLU A 81 8.88 9.06 13.96
CA GLU A 81 9.18 8.21 15.11
C GLU A 81 9.20 6.74 14.66
N HIS A 82 10.07 5.95 15.27
CA HIS A 82 10.23 4.53 14.98
C HIS A 82 10.20 3.72 16.27
N SER A 83 9.26 2.78 16.37
CA SER A 83 9.08 1.97 17.57
C SER A 83 10.22 0.98 17.85
N GLY A 84 11.05 0.68 16.85
CA GLY A 84 11.84 -0.55 16.85
C GLY A 84 10.99 -1.76 16.47
N ILE A 85 11.60 -2.95 16.47
CA ILE A 85 10.89 -4.20 16.21
C ILE A 85 10.28 -4.69 17.52
N LEU A 86 8.96 -4.80 17.55
CA LEU A 86 8.20 -5.21 18.73
C LEU A 86 7.39 -6.48 18.44
N PRO A 87 7.19 -7.36 19.42
CA PRO A 87 6.31 -8.51 19.26
C PRO A 87 4.85 -8.06 19.14
N VAL A 88 4.07 -8.81 18.34
CA VAL A 88 2.62 -8.63 18.25
C VAL A 88 1.97 -9.08 19.57
N PRO A 89 0.96 -8.37 20.09
CA PRO A 89 0.24 -8.78 21.29
C PRO A 89 -0.41 -10.18 21.14
N GLU A 90 -0.61 -10.89 22.25
CA GLU A 90 -1.19 -12.25 22.22
C GLU A 90 -2.62 -12.29 21.64
N LYS A 91 -3.40 -11.24 21.89
CA LYS A 91 -4.80 -11.15 21.46
C LYS A 91 -4.94 -10.10 20.38
N VAL A 92 -4.93 -10.55 19.13
CA VAL A 92 -5.14 -9.70 17.95
C VAL A 92 -6.27 -10.23 17.08
N LYS A 93 -6.78 -9.34 16.23
CA LYS A 93 -7.61 -9.74 15.08
C LYS A 93 -6.76 -9.70 13.83
N TYR A 94 -7.34 -10.06 12.70
CA TYR A 94 -6.66 -10.09 11.41
C TYR A 94 -7.48 -9.38 10.35
N ARG A 95 -6.81 -8.75 9.39
CA ARG A 95 -7.46 -8.20 8.20
C ARG A 95 -6.52 -8.18 7.01
N THR A 96 -7.06 -8.10 5.81
CA THR A 96 -6.27 -7.86 4.60
C THR A 96 -6.07 -6.36 4.39
N VAL A 97 -4.98 -6.01 3.71
CA VAL A 97 -4.73 -4.62 3.26
C VAL A 97 -4.34 -4.71 1.80
N ARG A 98 -5.26 -4.29 0.91
CA ARG A 98 -5.15 -4.57 -0.53
C ARG A 98 -5.15 -3.29 -1.36
N ARG A 99 -4.50 -3.39 -2.51
CA ARG A 99 -4.59 -2.37 -3.56
C ARG A 99 -5.96 -2.49 -4.25
N VAL A 100 -6.64 -1.36 -4.43
CA VAL A 100 -7.85 -1.29 -5.27
C VAL A 100 -7.52 -0.49 -6.53
N GLN A 101 -7.98 -0.99 -7.67
CA GLN A 101 -7.85 -0.30 -8.96
C GLN A 101 -9.25 -0.04 -9.50
N PRO A 102 -9.89 1.09 -9.15
CA PRO A 102 -11.18 1.42 -9.70
C PRO A 102 -11.08 1.54 -11.23
N LYS A 103 -12.10 1.07 -11.93
CA LYS A 103 -12.28 1.30 -13.35
C LYS A 103 -12.68 2.77 -13.54
N SER A 104 -11.75 3.70 -13.39
CA SER A 104 -12.05 5.13 -13.25
C SER A 104 -11.95 5.93 -14.56
N ASN A 105 -11.65 5.28 -15.68
CA ASN A 105 -11.47 5.92 -16.97
C ASN A 105 -11.85 4.92 -18.08
N ALA A 106 -13.02 5.12 -18.68
CA ALA A 106 -13.55 4.26 -19.73
C ALA A 106 -12.67 4.29 -20.98
N GLU A 107 -12.16 5.46 -21.34
CA GLU A 107 -11.32 5.64 -22.53
C GLU A 107 -10.01 4.86 -22.46
N ARG A 108 -9.36 4.85 -21.29
CA ARG A 108 -8.17 4.03 -21.02
C ARG A 108 -8.48 2.54 -21.16
N LEU A 109 -9.69 2.11 -20.77
CA LEU A 109 -10.13 0.72 -20.94
C LEU A 109 -10.37 0.38 -22.41
N ARG A 110 -11.02 1.27 -23.18
CA ARG A 110 -11.21 1.12 -24.64
C ARG A 110 -9.88 0.99 -25.35
N ARG A 111 -8.99 1.97 -25.18
CA ARG A 111 -7.64 1.96 -25.76
C ARG A 111 -6.86 0.71 -25.39
N ARG A 112 -6.96 0.25 -24.13
CA ARG A 112 -6.31 -0.99 -23.70
C ARG A 112 -6.87 -2.22 -24.43
N SER A 113 -8.20 -2.33 -24.57
CA SER A 113 -8.84 -3.44 -25.27
C SER A 113 -8.47 -3.50 -26.74
N VAL A 114 -8.43 -2.35 -27.42
CA VAL A 114 -8.01 -2.24 -28.81
C VAL A 114 -6.52 -2.59 -28.96
N ASN A 115 -5.64 -2.01 -28.15
CA ASN A 115 -4.21 -2.27 -28.20
C ASN A 115 -3.84 -3.73 -27.88
N LYS A 116 -4.70 -4.45 -27.16
CA LYS A 116 -4.54 -5.88 -26.88
C LYS A 116 -5.18 -6.79 -27.93
N GLY A 117 -5.82 -6.22 -28.95
CA GLY A 117 -6.52 -6.96 -30.01
C GLY A 117 -7.78 -7.66 -29.52
N TRP A 118 -8.33 -7.27 -28.37
CA TRP A 118 -9.53 -7.91 -27.81
C TRP A 118 -10.81 -7.44 -28.46
N LEU A 119 -10.84 -6.19 -28.93
CA LEU A 119 -11.99 -5.53 -29.53
C LEU A 119 -11.50 -4.58 -30.63
N THR A 120 -12.33 -4.35 -31.64
CA THR A 120 -12.19 -3.20 -32.53
C THR A 120 -12.54 -1.90 -31.80
N GLU A 121 -12.18 -0.75 -32.38
CA GLU A 121 -12.49 0.56 -31.79
C GLU A 121 -14.00 0.78 -31.63
N GLU A 122 -14.79 0.40 -32.63
CA GLU A 122 -16.26 0.48 -32.60
C GLU A 122 -16.86 -0.43 -31.52
N GLU A 123 -16.38 -1.68 -31.43
CA GLU A 123 -16.82 -2.60 -30.38
C GLU A 123 -16.41 -2.14 -28.98
N ALA A 124 -15.24 -1.55 -28.82
CA ALA A 124 -14.79 -1.00 -27.55
C ALA A 124 -15.69 0.15 -27.10
N ARG A 125 -16.09 1.05 -28.02
CA ARG A 125 -17.01 2.15 -27.72
C ARG A 125 -18.39 1.65 -27.29
N LEU A 126 -18.91 0.60 -27.95
CA LEU A 126 -20.21 0.02 -27.64
C LEU A 126 -20.20 -0.80 -26.33
N ARG A 127 -19.17 -1.62 -26.11
CA ARG A 127 -19.10 -2.55 -24.97
C ARG A 127 -18.58 -1.90 -23.68
N ILE A 128 -17.90 -0.76 -23.78
CA ILE A 128 -17.34 -0.03 -22.63
C ILE A 128 -17.98 1.36 -22.59
N PRO A 129 -19.22 1.48 -22.10
CA PRO A 129 -19.86 2.78 -21.90
C PRO A 129 -19.19 3.56 -20.77
N ASP A 130 -19.38 4.87 -20.74
CA ASP A 130 -18.81 5.74 -19.69
C ASP A 130 -19.36 5.39 -18.30
N SER A 131 -20.53 4.76 -18.22
CA SER A 131 -21.11 4.24 -16.97
C SER A 131 -20.27 3.16 -16.27
N VAL A 132 -19.25 2.59 -16.95
CA VAL A 132 -18.28 1.69 -16.32
C VAL A 132 -17.38 2.45 -15.33
N GLU A 133 -17.31 3.78 -15.43
CA GLU A 133 -16.48 4.60 -14.58
C GLU A 133 -16.90 4.54 -13.12
N LYS A 134 -15.97 4.17 -12.25
CA LYS A 134 -16.17 4.10 -10.80
C LYS A 134 -15.37 5.19 -10.11
N ARG A 135 -16.07 5.99 -9.30
CA ARG A 135 -15.46 6.88 -8.30
C ARG A 135 -15.21 6.09 -7.03
N THR A 136 -14.16 6.43 -6.31
CA THR A 136 -13.84 5.83 -5.02
C THR A 136 -13.46 6.92 -4.03
N SER A 137 -13.90 6.73 -2.78
CA SER A 137 -13.49 7.54 -1.63
C SER A 137 -12.40 6.86 -0.80
N LEU A 138 -11.80 5.78 -1.33
CA LEU A 138 -10.74 5.06 -0.64
C LEU A 138 -9.52 5.98 -0.45
N PRO A 139 -8.83 5.85 0.69
CA PRO A 139 -7.57 6.54 0.89
C PRO A 139 -6.54 6.04 -0.13
N PHE A 140 -5.63 6.92 -0.51
CA PHE A 140 -4.63 6.63 -1.53
C PHE A 140 -3.27 7.23 -1.20
N ILE A 141 -2.24 6.71 -1.86
CA ILE A 141 -0.89 7.29 -1.90
C ILE A 141 -0.60 7.71 -3.33
N ARG A 142 -0.16 8.95 -3.53
CA ARG A 142 0.39 9.36 -4.83
C ARG A 142 1.83 8.88 -4.95
N LEU A 143 2.13 8.13 -6.00
CA LEU A 143 3.46 7.59 -6.26
C LEU A 143 3.91 7.93 -7.67
N LYS A 144 5.22 8.14 -7.83
CA LYS A 144 5.87 8.29 -9.13
C LYS A 144 6.55 6.96 -9.50
N SER A 145 6.17 6.40 -10.64
CA SER A 145 6.79 5.19 -11.20
C SER A 145 8.20 5.52 -11.69
N LEU A 146 9.20 4.74 -11.28
CA LEU A 146 10.57 4.92 -11.75
C LEU A 146 10.79 4.45 -13.19
N SER A 147 10.01 3.45 -13.65
CA SER A 147 10.17 2.87 -14.98
C SER A 147 9.47 3.66 -16.08
N SER A 148 8.38 4.36 -15.75
CA SER A 148 7.57 5.10 -16.72
C SER A 148 7.53 6.60 -16.48
N ASP A 149 8.16 7.08 -15.40
CA ASP A 149 8.08 8.45 -14.88
C ASP A 149 6.66 8.95 -14.58
N GLN A 150 5.64 8.10 -14.75
CA GLN A 150 4.24 8.43 -14.56
C GLN A 150 3.88 8.51 -13.08
N THR A 151 3.13 9.55 -12.73
CA THR A 151 2.50 9.66 -11.41
C THR A 151 1.16 8.95 -11.42
N PHE A 152 0.88 8.16 -10.38
CA PHE A 152 -0.38 7.43 -10.22
C PHE A 152 -0.84 7.40 -8.77
N LEU A 153 -2.13 7.12 -8.57
CA LEU A 153 -2.72 6.92 -7.26
C LEU A 153 -2.79 5.42 -6.93
N LEU A 154 -2.23 5.05 -5.77
CA LEU A 154 -2.33 3.73 -5.17
C LEU A 154 -3.46 3.76 -4.14
N PHE A 155 -4.68 3.38 -4.54
CA PHE A 155 -5.80 3.26 -3.60
C PHE A 155 -5.63 2.02 -2.74
N ILE A 156 -5.84 2.18 -1.44
CA ILE A 156 -5.66 1.14 -0.43
C ILE A 156 -6.98 0.93 0.29
N GLU A 157 -7.37 -0.33 0.41
CA GLU A 157 -8.51 -0.74 1.22
C GLU A 157 -8.02 -1.68 2.31
N GLN A 158 -8.43 -1.40 3.55
CA GLN A 158 -8.25 -2.32 4.65
C GLN A 158 -9.54 -3.15 4.78
N GLY A 159 -9.46 -4.45 4.55
CA GLY A 159 -10.59 -5.38 4.52
C GLY A 159 -11.28 -5.55 5.88
N PRO A 160 -12.34 -6.37 5.96
CA PRO A 160 -13.03 -6.63 7.21
C PRO A 160 -12.10 -7.27 8.24
N ILE A 161 -12.41 -7.03 9.52
CA ILE A 161 -11.68 -7.63 10.64
C ILE A 161 -12.25 -9.04 10.87
N GLY A 162 -11.37 -10.02 11.01
CA GLY A 162 -11.70 -11.41 11.28
C GLY A 162 -10.79 -12.02 12.35
N ASP A 163 -11.12 -13.25 12.75
CA ASP A 163 -10.46 -13.95 13.85
C ASP A 163 -9.30 -14.85 13.41
N SER A 164 -9.26 -15.21 12.12
CA SER A 164 -8.29 -16.15 11.57
C SER A 164 -7.23 -15.47 10.74
N ALA A 165 -5.96 -15.85 10.95
CA ALA A 165 -4.88 -15.53 10.04
C ALA A 165 -4.99 -16.35 8.76
N THR A 166 -4.72 -15.72 7.61
CA THR A 166 -4.55 -16.37 6.31
C THR A 166 -3.15 -16.10 5.81
N GLU A 167 -2.40 -17.17 5.52
CA GLU A 167 -1.08 -17.08 4.92
C GLU A 167 -1.16 -16.68 3.45
N GLY A 168 -0.08 -16.06 2.97
CA GLY A 168 0.07 -15.69 1.58
C GLY A 168 1.22 -14.71 1.38
N ALA A 169 1.44 -14.30 0.14
CA ALA A 169 2.47 -13.33 -0.19
C ALA A 169 1.93 -11.90 -0.19
N PHE A 170 2.82 -10.96 0.14
CA PHE A 170 2.61 -9.54 -0.05
C PHE A 170 3.27 -9.06 -1.36
N SER A 171 2.69 -8.05 -1.98
CA SER A 171 3.28 -7.39 -3.14
C SER A 171 4.51 -6.56 -2.75
N ALA A 172 5.22 -5.98 -3.73
CA ALA A 172 6.30 -5.01 -3.49
C ALA A 172 5.85 -3.70 -2.80
N TYR A 173 4.56 -3.54 -2.53
CA TYR A 173 4.00 -2.45 -1.72
C TYR A 173 3.61 -2.93 -0.30
N GLY A 174 3.87 -4.18 0.04
CA GLY A 174 3.43 -4.80 1.30
C GLY A 174 1.91 -5.05 1.37
N LEU A 175 1.21 -4.98 0.24
CA LEU A 175 -0.24 -5.15 0.14
C LEU A 175 -0.58 -6.56 -0.33
N SER A 176 -1.67 -7.14 0.19
CA SER A 176 -2.22 -8.43 -0.25
C SER A 176 -3.74 -8.44 -0.17
N ALA A 177 -4.38 -9.08 -1.15
CA ALA A 177 -5.82 -9.36 -1.13
C ALA A 177 -6.19 -10.66 -0.39
N VAL A 178 -5.20 -11.49 -0.10
CA VAL A 178 -5.37 -12.83 0.48
C VAL A 178 -4.69 -12.92 1.84
N ALA A 179 -3.41 -12.54 1.92
CA ALA A 179 -2.65 -12.61 3.16
C ALA A 179 -3.18 -11.57 4.15
N THR A 180 -3.41 -12.00 5.39
CA THR A 180 -3.86 -11.13 6.47
C THR A 180 -2.70 -10.64 7.32
N ILE A 181 -2.81 -9.43 7.85
CA ILE A 181 -1.92 -8.88 8.87
C ILE A 181 -2.62 -8.84 10.24
N PRO A 182 -1.86 -8.94 11.35
CA PRO A 182 -2.37 -8.66 12.69
C PRO A 182 -2.93 -7.23 12.80
N TRP A 183 -4.07 -7.09 13.48
CA TRP A 183 -4.76 -5.82 13.68
C TRP A 183 -5.05 -5.59 15.17
N PHE A 184 -4.56 -4.46 15.67
CA PHE A 184 -4.65 -3.99 17.06
C PHE A 184 -4.43 -2.49 17.15
#